data_AF-A0A2N5VA64-F1
#
_entry.id   AF-A0A2N5VA64-F1
#
_cell.length_a   1.000
_cell.length_b   1.000
_cell.length_c   1.000
_cell.angle_alpha   90.00
_cell.angle_beta   90.00
_cell.angle_gamma   90.00
#
_symmetry.space_group_name_H-M   'P 1'
#
loop_
_entity.id
_entity.type
_entity.pdbx_description
1 polymer ?
#
loop_
_entity_poly.entity_id
_entity_poly.type
_entity_poly.pdbx_seq_one_letter_code
_entity_poly.pdbx_strand_id
1 'polypeptide(L)'
;MLAINRCESKIGKSKHQQSRGMSGVKTCFLILIVQGYLFLSTESSRPSDWKSKRDYYQRSLHSTRRQEIAPEIAPIFPNPITSTPANSSNRSESNWGSSHFSFSNPADTLPDFSYAGYRSGNAPIPWISNITLTISPTNDDEDRTQEIQAAIDSLVGKPGVIQFEAGTYLLSNKRSIRLPSFVVLRGEYSTPSKTVLRVTGSPRNLFEIGNPKASGSLRPEEGVSRIKQTYVGVGATSAEVEDASQFKIGQSIVVHRLVTKTWISAMGMDTLVRNAQRQVWLAPNTSVNQEREITTINGNRVMWEVPLTDSVNVSLSGDAPSLVAYQAPIRVQEVGIENMVLIQVPDSSSLEVGKPTILPIRIGGAEDCWIRNVQITGFVEFTYLTVSSRRITLSDFVITRDLPTSNGGKGPLPLDITMAGSQALLLRGTTIGNEDTASYIVSTGRLAAGPNVVSGYIATGSTHHMIEPHQRWSTGFLVENSHVGQINLKNRGIMGTGHGWAIGNGVIWNSSATKMTVQNPPMSQNFKVNSEVVEDFEDFQPANEDQLVDSLYQLQLSLRIGAEAAALVFQALGSSLAEPDSSMNMVQPNVDVVPEPEVHLKSVKPAAGGLLSDILRAL
;
A
#
# COMPACT_ATOMS: atom_id res chain seq x y z
N MET A 1 36.24 57.55 -28.79
CA MET A 1 36.93 58.62 -28.06
C MET A 1 37.29 58.03 -26.70
N LEU A 2 38.60 57.76 -26.49
CA LEU A 2 39.32 57.37 -25.25
C LEU A 2 38.82 56.15 -24.43
N ALA A 3 39.62 55.19 -23.93
CA ALA A 3 41.02 54.79 -24.12
C ALA A 3 41.41 53.69 -23.07
N ILE A 4 42.06 52.60 -23.55
CA ILE A 4 43.37 52.08 -23.03
C ILE A 4 43.32 51.22 -21.73
N ASN A 5 43.96 50.04 -21.53
CA ASN A 5 45.12 49.26 -22.06
C ASN A 5 44.92 47.75 -21.68
N ARG A 6 45.12 46.69 -22.48
CA ARG A 6 46.36 45.98 -22.95
C ARG A 6 47.44 45.76 -21.86
N CYS A 7 48.11 44.61 -21.68
CA CYS A 7 48.79 43.71 -22.63
C CYS A 7 49.13 42.36 -21.90
N GLU A 8 48.95 41.18 -22.53
CA GLU A 8 49.95 40.32 -23.24
C GLU A 8 50.83 39.44 -22.30
N SER A 9 50.80 38.10 -22.34
CA SER A 9 51.14 37.10 -23.38
C SER A 9 52.65 36.90 -23.59
N LYS A 10 53.11 35.63 -23.62
CA LYS A 10 53.76 34.94 -24.77
C LYS A 10 54.33 33.56 -24.36
N ILE A 11 53.95 32.45 -25.04
CA ILE A 11 54.66 31.72 -26.15
C ILE A 11 55.94 30.99 -25.66
N GLY A 12 56.25 29.72 -25.96
CA GLY A 12 55.66 28.67 -26.79
C GLY A 12 56.72 27.61 -27.23
N LYS A 13 56.26 26.48 -27.83
CA LYS A 13 56.96 25.52 -28.74
C LYS A 13 58.19 24.73 -28.18
N SER A 14 58.65 23.58 -28.66
CA SER A 14 58.15 22.37 -29.39
C SER A 14 59.35 21.41 -29.58
N LYS A 15 59.09 20.10 -29.74
CA LYS A 15 59.86 19.04 -30.47
C LYS A 15 61.00 18.23 -29.80
N HIS A 16 60.84 16.89 -29.93
CA HIS A 16 61.75 15.76 -30.27
C HIS A 16 63.27 15.87 -29.95
N GLN A 17 64.03 14.84 -29.53
CA GLN A 17 64.12 13.44 -30.01
C GLN A 17 65.15 12.65 -29.16
N GLN A 18 64.98 11.31 -29.00
CA GLN A 18 66.02 10.25 -28.78
C GLN A 18 66.94 10.34 -27.52
N SER A 19 67.47 9.29 -26.88
CA SER A 19 67.35 7.82 -26.92
C SER A 19 68.17 7.21 -25.77
N ARG A 20 67.84 5.96 -25.39
CA ARG A 20 68.69 4.91 -24.76
C ARG A 20 69.13 5.02 -23.28
N GLY A 21 68.84 3.94 -22.55
CA GLY A 21 69.52 3.53 -21.31
C GLY A 21 68.79 2.38 -20.61
N MET A 22 69.21 1.14 -20.86
CA MET A 22 68.64 -0.11 -20.33
C MET A 22 69.01 -0.38 -18.85
N SER A 23 68.07 -0.90 -18.06
CA SER A 23 68.16 -2.14 -17.25
C SER A 23 66.78 -2.30 -16.56
N GLY A 24 66.20 -3.44 -16.28
CA GLY A 24 66.58 -4.84 -16.33
C GLY A 24 65.55 -5.57 -15.44
N VAL A 25 65.21 -6.80 -15.82
CA VAL A 25 64.46 -7.81 -15.03
C VAL A 25 62.92 -7.85 -15.20
N LYS A 26 62.55 -8.75 -16.13
CA LYS A 26 61.31 -9.53 -16.21
C LYS A 26 61.04 -10.23 -14.86
N THR A 27 59.81 -10.47 -14.42
CA THR A 27 59.06 -11.69 -14.82
C THR A 27 57.60 -11.60 -14.40
N CYS A 28 56.79 -12.22 -15.25
CA CYS A 28 55.35 -12.28 -15.37
C CYS A 28 54.70 -13.43 -14.58
N PHE A 29 53.37 -13.28 -14.36
CA PHE A 29 52.29 -14.30 -14.37
C PHE A 29 51.89 -15.09 -13.10
N LEU A 30 50.69 -14.72 -12.57
CA LEU A 30 49.41 -15.45 -12.56
C LEU A 30 49.40 -16.98 -12.24
N ILE A 31 48.53 -17.42 -11.28
CA ILE A 31 47.45 -18.48 -11.41
C ILE A 31 47.03 -19.19 -10.08
N LEU A 32 45.72 -19.07 -9.74
CA LEU A 32 44.70 -20.05 -9.25
C LEU A 32 44.67 -20.80 -7.88
N ILE A 33 43.49 -20.67 -7.21
CA ILE A 33 42.53 -21.64 -6.57
C ILE A 33 42.95 -22.44 -5.29
N VAL A 34 42.10 -22.41 -4.22
CA VAL A 34 41.33 -23.53 -3.56
C VAL A 34 41.01 -23.25 -2.07
N GLN A 35 39.77 -23.59 -1.70
CA GLN A 35 39.08 -23.60 -0.40
C GLN A 35 39.77 -24.41 0.73
N GLY A 36 39.42 -24.09 1.99
CA GLY A 36 39.58 -25.02 3.12
C GLY A 36 39.14 -24.45 4.48
N TYR A 37 38.07 -25.01 5.04
CA TYR A 37 37.42 -24.72 6.32
C TYR A 37 38.34 -24.78 7.56
N LEU A 38 37.99 -24.03 8.63
CA LEU A 38 37.63 -24.61 9.94
C LEU A 38 37.06 -23.56 10.92
N PHE A 39 35.85 -23.86 11.36
CA PHE A 39 35.09 -23.24 12.45
C PHE A 39 35.77 -23.47 13.80
N LEU A 40 35.79 -22.45 14.65
CA LEU A 40 35.72 -22.59 16.10
C LEU A 40 34.86 -21.43 16.63
N SER A 41 33.64 -21.78 17.00
CA SER A 41 32.65 -20.93 17.63
C SER A 41 33.07 -20.64 19.08
N THR A 42 33.26 -19.37 19.42
CA THR A 42 33.16 -18.91 20.81
C THR A 42 31.92 -18.04 20.91
N GLU A 43 30.88 -18.60 21.51
CA GLU A 43 29.70 -17.86 21.97
C GLU A 43 30.14 -16.80 22.97
N SER A 44 30.12 -15.54 22.55
CA SER A 44 30.12 -14.40 23.47
C SER A 44 28.72 -13.79 23.46
N SER A 45 28.07 -13.83 24.60
CA SER A 45 26.87 -13.07 24.95
C SER A 45 27.09 -11.58 24.66
N ARG A 46 26.58 -11.13 23.50
CA ARG A 46 26.50 -9.71 23.14
C ARG A 46 25.03 -9.36 22.85
N PRO A 47 24.54 -8.19 23.29
CA PRO A 47 23.17 -7.76 23.01
C PRO A 47 22.91 -7.74 21.51
N SER A 48 21.72 -8.19 21.07
CA SER A 48 21.34 -8.31 19.67
C SER A 48 21.60 -7.01 18.90
N ASP A 49 22.45 -7.06 17.87
CA ASP A 49 22.83 -5.87 17.11
C ASP A 49 21.71 -5.52 16.11
N TRP A 50 20.79 -4.68 16.57
CA TRP A 50 19.68 -4.02 15.86
C TRP A 50 20.13 -3.06 14.74
N LYS A 51 21.43 -3.01 14.40
CA LYS A 51 22.07 -1.96 13.59
C LYS A 51 21.78 -1.99 12.08
N SER A 52 21.47 -3.13 11.47
CA SER A 52 21.17 -3.21 10.03
C SER A 52 19.77 -3.76 9.76
N LYS A 53 18.93 -2.95 9.09
CA LYS A 53 17.57 -3.33 8.66
C LYS A 53 17.55 -4.57 7.77
N ARG A 54 18.53 -4.67 6.86
CA ARG A 54 18.65 -5.80 5.92
C ARG A 54 19.03 -7.07 6.68
N ASP A 55 19.99 -6.96 7.60
CA ASP A 55 20.50 -8.10 8.35
C ASP A 55 19.47 -8.60 9.36
N TYR A 56 18.63 -7.73 9.94
CA TYR A 56 17.55 -8.12 10.85
C TYR A 56 16.61 -9.13 10.18
N TYR A 57 16.03 -8.72 9.05
CA TYR A 57 15.10 -9.59 8.35
C TYR A 57 15.81 -10.81 7.81
N GLN A 58 16.99 -10.68 7.20
CA GLN A 58 17.80 -11.81 6.72
C GLN A 58 18.09 -12.86 7.80
N ARG A 59 18.37 -12.45 9.05
CA ARG A 59 18.54 -13.40 10.17
C ARG A 59 17.24 -14.08 10.56
N SER A 60 16.13 -13.34 10.59
CA SER A 60 14.80 -13.92 10.81
C SER A 60 14.32 -14.81 9.65
N LEU A 61 15.01 -14.83 8.49
CA LEU A 61 14.67 -15.69 7.34
C LEU A 61 15.10 -17.14 7.50
N HIS A 62 16.12 -17.42 8.32
CA HIS A 62 16.55 -18.81 8.53
C HIS A 62 15.46 -19.64 9.22
N SER A 63 14.48 -18.98 9.83
CA SER A 63 13.16 -19.55 10.07
C SER A 63 12.23 -19.26 8.87
N THR A 64 12.18 -20.25 7.98
CA THR A 64 10.97 -20.92 7.46
C THR A 64 10.25 -20.43 6.20
N ARG A 65 10.36 -21.22 5.12
CA ARG A 65 9.43 -21.17 3.98
C ARG A 65 8.05 -21.64 4.43
N ARG A 66 6.98 -20.99 3.93
CA ARG A 66 5.58 -21.33 4.22
C ARG A 66 5.25 -22.82 4.15
N GLN A 67 5.78 -23.54 3.14
CA GLN A 67 5.53 -24.97 2.97
C GLN A 67 6.20 -25.84 4.02
N GLU A 68 7.34 -25.41 4.58
CA GLU A 68 8.15 -26.21 5.52
C GLU A 68 7.57 -26.23 6.93
N ILE A 69 6.78 -25.21 7.32
CA ILE A 69 6.17 -25.13 8.66
C ILE A 69 4.66 -24.95 8.66
N ALA A 70 4.01 -25.04 7.49
CA ALA A 70 2.56 -25.13 7.40
C ALA A 70 1.93 -26.08 8.44
N PRO A 71 2.46 -27.31 8.69
CA PRO A 71 1.89 -28.20 9.70
C PRO A 71 2.09 -27.70 11.15
N GLU A 72 3.15 -26.95 11.45
CA GLU A 72 3.43 -26.40 12.79
C GLU A 72 2.63 -25.12 13.08
N ILE A 73 2.36 -24.32 12.04
CA ILE A 73 1.57 -23.09 12.12
C ILE A 73 0.06 -23.38 12.18
N ALA A 74 -0.41 -24.44 11.48
CA ALA A 74 -1.83 -24.71 11.29
C ALA A 74 -2.66 -24.77 12.61
N PRO A 75 -2.17 -25.31 13.73
CA PRO A 75 -2.91 -25.29 15.00
C PRO A 75 -3.04 -23.89 15.62
N ILE A 76 -2.13 -22.97 15.30
CA ILE A 76 -2.01 -21.63 15.93
C ILE A 76 -2.76 -20.59 15.11
N PHE A 77 -2.75 -20.73 13.78
CA PHE A 77 -3.51 -19.92 12.83
C PHE A 77 -4.52 -20.83 12.10
N PRO A 78 -5.58 -21.26 12.80
CA PRO A 78 -6.55 -22.21 12.25
C PRO A 78 -7.26 -21.59 11.06
N ASN A 79 -7.53 -22.41 10.04
CA ASN A 79 -8.52 -22.05 9.02
C ASN A 79 -9.87 -22.68 9.42
N PRO A 80 -10.85 -21.91 9.91
CA PRO A 80 -12.16 -22.45 10.27
C PRO A 80 -12.98 -22.87 9.04
N ILE A 81 -12.57 -22.45 7.84
CA ILE A 81 -13.23 -22.82 6.59
C ILE A 81 -12.69 -24.20 6.16
N THR A 82 -13.47 -25.25 6.42
CA THR A 82 -13.24 -26.55 5.79
C THR A 82 -13.58 -26.41 4.31
N SER A 83 -12.64 -26.78 3.45
CA SER A 83 -12.83 -26.78 2.00
C SER A 83 -13.88 -27.83 1.64
N THR A 84 -15.16 -27.45 1.64
CA THR A 84 -16.16 -28.22 0.92
C THR A 84 -15.95 -27.85 -0.55
N PRO A 85 -15.62 -28.79 -1.45
CA PRO A 85 -15.54 -28.47 -2.86
C PRO A 85 -16.88 -27.88 -3.28
N ALA A 86 -16.87 -26.64 -3.76
CA ALA A 86 -18.08 -26.01 -4.28
C ALA A 86 -18.67 -26.95 -5.34
N ASN A 87 -19.90 -27.41 -5.10
CA ASN A 87 -20.68 -28.08 -6.13
C ASN A 87 -20.74 -27.14 -7.33
N SER A 88 -20.11 -27.55 -8.43
CA SER A 88 -20.04 -26.80 -9.70
C SER A 88 -21.39 -26.68 -10.41
N SER A 89 -22.52 -26.92 -9.73
CA SER A 89 -23.83 -27.11 -10.33
C SER A 89 -24.80 -25.93 -10.20
N ASN A 90 -24.52 -24.85 -9.45
CA ASN A 90 -25.37 -23.66 -9.44
C ASN A 90 -24.71 -22.47 -10.15
N ARG A 91 -24.42 -22.65 -11.44
CA ARG A 91 -24.01 -21.57 -12.35
C ARG A 91 -25.20 -20.77 -12.89
N SER A 92 -26.40 -20.90 -12.32
CA SER A 92 -27.63 -20.23 -12.79
C SER A 92 -27.81 -18.80 -12.26
N GLU A 93 -26.95 -18.29 -11.38
CA GLU A 93 -26.91 -16.86 -11.01
C GLU A 93 -25.91 -16.05 -11.88
N SER A 94 -25.41 -16.64 -12.96
CA SER A 94 -24.39 -16.07 -13.87
C SER A 94 -24.80 -14.85 -14.70
N ASN A 95 -26.00 -14.29 -14.48
CA ASN A 95 -26.51 -13.16 -15.27
C ASN A 95 -26.39 -11.80 -14.57
N TRP A 96 -25.93 -11.75 -13.32
CA TRP A 96 -25.82 -10.48 -12.61
C TRP A 96 -24.61 -9.65 -13.08
N GLY A 97 -23.48 -10.31 -13.30
CA GLY A 97 -22.27 -9.67 -13.85
C GLY A 97 -22.39 -9.22 -15.30
N SER A 98 -23.36 -9.72 -16.09
CA SER A 98 -23.52 -9.35 -17.50
C SER A 98 -24.49 -8.20 -17.73
N SER A 99 -25.41 -7.92 -16.80
CA SER A 99 -26.38 -6.82 -16.93
C SER A 99 -25.82 -5.45 -16.52
N HIS A 100 -24.88 -5.41 -15.56
CA HIS A 100 -24.30 -4.16 -15.04
C HIS A 100 -22.95 -3.79 -15.66
N PHE A 101 -22.27 -4.73 -16.31
CA PHE A 101 -20.93 -4.52 -16.86
C PHE A 101 -20.90 -4.78 -18.37
N SER A 102 -20.77 -3.70 -19.15
CA SER A 102 -20.56 -3.77 -20.59
C SER A 102 -19.11 -3.43 -20.89
N PHE A 103 -18.33 -4.41 -21.33
CA PHE A 103 -16.93 -4.24 -21.71
C PHE A 103 -16.79 -3.91 -23.20
N SER A 104 -15.86 -3.02 -23.54
CA SER A 104 -15.52 -2.72 -24.94
C SER A 104 -14.89 -3.92 -25.68
N ASN A 105 -14.19 -4.80 -24.96
CA ASN A 105 -13.59 -6.01 -25.53
C ASN A 105 -14.30 -7.25 -24.96
N PRO A 106 -14.78 -8.18 -25.80
CA PRO A 106 -15.50 -9.38 -25.33
C PRO A 106 -14.62 -10.37 -24.55
N ALA A 107 -13.30 -10.22 -24.58
CA ALA A 107 -12.37 -11.03 -23.78
C ALA A 107 -12.20 -10.50 -22.35
N ASP A 108 -12.62 -9.26 -22.07
CA ASP A 108 -12.58 -8.69 -20.73
C ASP A 108 -13.79 -9.16 -19.91
N THR A 109 -13.55 -9.46 -18.65
CA THR A 109 -14.60 -9.66 -17.64
C THR A 109 -14.29 -8.82 -16.41
N LEU A 110 -15.28 -8.70 -15.52
CA LEU A 110 -15.10 -8.07 -14.24
C LEU A 110 -13.94 -8.72 -13.48
N PRO A 111 -12.98 -7.95 -12.93
CA PRO A 111 -12.00 -8.50 -12.00
C PRO A 111 -12.67 -9.25 -10.85
N ASP A 112 -12.12 -10.40 -10.48
CA ASP A 112 -12.54 -11.08 -9.25
C ASP A 112 -11.85 -10.44 -8.05
N PHE A 113 -12.57 -9.55 -7.37
CA PHE A 113 -12.08 -8.83 -6.21
C PHE A 113 -12.00 -9.72 -4.96
N SER A 114 -12.65 -10.89 -4.96
CA SER A 114 -12.68 -11.79 -3.80
C SER A 114 -11.32 -12.34 -3.39
N TYR A 115 -10.30 -12.22 -4.24
CA TYR A 115 -8.91 -12.59 -3.94
C TYR A 115 -8.16 -11.54 -3.10
N ALA A 116 -8.78 -10.41 -2.77
CA ALA A 116 -8.24 -9.44 -1.82
C ALA A 116 -8.41 -9.90 -0.37
N GLY A 117 -7.47 -9.51 0.49
CA GLY A 117 -7.48 -9.75 1.92
C GLY A 117 -6.67 -10.97 2.35
N TYR A 118 -6.73 -11.24 3.65
CA TYR A 118 -5.97 -12.27 4.35
C TYR A 118 -6.22 -13.64 3.71
N ARG A 119 -5.15 -14.36 3.38
CA ARG A 119 -5.19 -15.67 2.68
C ARG A 119 -6.05 -15.65 1.41
N SER A 120 -6.07 -14.52 0.70
CA SER A 120 -6.88 -14.27 -0.49
C SER A 120 -8.37 -14.43 -0.19
N GLY A 121 -8.84 -13.99 0.98
CA GLY A 121 -10.23 -14.16 1.42
C GLY A 121 -10.63 -15.60 1.76
N ASN A 122 -9.73 -16.59 1.69
CA ASN A 122 -10.05 -17.98 2.02
C ASN A 122 -10.12 -18.30 3.51
N ALA A 123 -9.89 -17.31 4.37
CA ALA A 123 -9.90 -17.43 5.82
C ALA A 123 -10.26 -16.07 6.44
N PRO A 124 -11.00 -16.04 7.56
CA PRO A 124 -11.10 -14.83 8.38
C PRO A 124 -9.76 -14.52 9.04
N ILE A 125 -9.56 -13.28 9.49
CA ILE A 125 -8.41 -12.92 10.34
C ILE A 125 -8.49 -13.75 11.63
N PRO A 126 -7.44 -14.53 11.98
CA PRO A 126 -7.49 -15.43 13.11
C PRO A 126 -7.56 -14.67 14.44
N TRP A 127 -8.20 -15.27 15.44
CA TRP A 127 -8.08 -14.85 16.83
C TRP A 127 -7.24 -15.87 17.60
N ILE A 128 -5.99 -15.52 17.88
CA ILE A 128 -5.07 -16.39 18.62
C ILE A 128 -5.31 -16.17 20.13
N SER A 129 -5.86 -17.17 20.82
CA SER A 129 -6.22 -17.06 22.25
C SER A 129 -5.03 -17.17 23.20
N ASN A 130 -3.99 -17.91 22.82
CA ASN A 130 -2.82 -18.13 23.66
C ASN A 130 -1.89 -16.91 23.67
N ILE A 131 -1.74 -16.27 24.82
CA ILE A 131 -0.84 -15.15 25.04
C ILE A 131 0.55 -15.70 25.38
N THR A 132 1.57 -15.28 24.62
CA THR A 132 2.94 -15.76 24.82
C THR A 132 3.71 -14.88 25.79
N LEU A 133 3.51 -13.56 25.70
CA LEU A 133 4.14 -12.56 26.55
C LEU A 133 3.13 -11.47 26.88
N THR A 134 3.22 -10.92 28.09
CA THR A 134 2.45 -9.76 28.53
C THR A 134 3.40 -8.61 28.84
N ILE A 135 3.07 -7.41 28.37
CA ILE A 135 3.78 -6.16 28.69
C ILE A 135 2.79 -5.25 29.44
N SER A 136 3.03 -5.03 30.73
CA SER A 136 2.26 -4.09 31.54
C SER A 136 2.74 -2.64 31.30
N PRO A 137 1.86 -1.64 31.45
CA PRO A 137 2.31 -0.24 31.52
C PRO A 137 3.16 -0.02 32.78
N THR A 138 4.11 0.91 32.73
CA THR A 138 4.87 1.33 33.91
C THR A 138 4.46 2.74 34.34
N ASN A 139 5.21 3.74 33.90
CA ASN A 139 4.82 5.15 33.97
C ASN A 139 4.77 5.72 32.55
N ASP A 140 4.03 6.81 32.37
CA ASP A 140 3.74 7.37 31.06
C ASP A 140 4.95 8.10 30.41
N ASP A 141 6.08 8.18 31.11
CA ASP A 141 7.31 8.89 30.72
C ASP A 141 8.46 7.96 30.31
N GLU A 142 8.39 6.67 30.64
CA GLU A 142 9.44 5.70 30.32
C GLU A 142 9.29 5.19 28.88
N ASP A 143 10.35 5.31 28.08
CA ASP A 143 10.37 4.78 26.72
C ASP A 143 10.33 3.23 26.69
N ARG A 144 9.27 2.68 26.10
CA ARG A 144 9.03 1.23 26.02
C ARG A 144 9.54 0.59 24.72
N THR A 145 10.16 1.37 23.83
CA THR A 145 10.48 0.93 22.46
C THR A 145 11.44 -0.27 22.46
N GLN A 146 12.45 -0.23 23.32
CA GLN A 146 13.47 -1.30 23.38
C GLN A 146 12.90 -2.60 23.97
N GLU A 147 12.05 -2.50 25.00
CA GLU A 147 11.41 -3.66 25.61
C GLU A 147 10.48 -4.36 24.63
N ILE A 148 9.65 -3.60 23.90
CA ILE A 148 8.76 -4.15 22.87
C ILE A 148 9.59 -4.85 21.79
N GLN A 149 10.67 -4.24 21.30
CA GLN A 149 11.53 -4.90 20.33
C GLN A 149 12.19 -6.17 20.90
N ALA A 150 12.61 -6.18 22.17
CA ALA A 150 13.19 -7.36 22.79
C ALA A 150 12.17 -8.50 22.95
N ALA A 151 10.92 -8.18 23.29
CA ALA A 151 9.82 -9.15 23.33
C ALA A 151 9.59 -9.77 21.95
N ILE A 152 9.56 -8.95 20.89
CA ILE A 152 9.45 -9.42 19.50
C ILE A 152 10.65 -10.31 19.13
N ASP A 153 11.87 -9.88 19.46
CA ASP A 153 13.09 -10.62 19.13
C ASP A 153 13.14 -12.00 19.81
N SER A 154 12.51 -12.15 20.98
CA SER A 154 12.39 -13.45 21.67
C SER A 154 11.49 -14.46 20.95
N LEU A 155 10.62 -13.98 20.04
CA LEU A 155 9.68 -14.78 19.25
C LEU A 155 10.15 -15.02 17.80
N VAL A 156 11.36 -14.59 17.42
CA VAL A 156 11.85 -14.84 16.05
C VAL A 156 11.83 -16.34 15.72
N GLY A 157 11.08 -16.69 14.68
CA GLY A 157 10.89 -18.07 14.22
C GLY A 157 9.85 -18.88 15.02
N LYS A 158 9.13 -18.26 15.96
CA LYS A 158 8.08 -18.90 16.76
C LYS A 158 6.80 -18.06 16.72
N PRO A 159 5.63 -18.68 16.49
CA PRO A 159 4.37 -17.97 16.64
C PRO A 159 4.14 -17.49 18.06
N GLY A 160 3.63 -16.26 18.20
CA GLY A 160 3.25 -15.76 19.51
C GLY A 160 2.50 -14.44 19.51
N VAL A 161 1.71 -14.25 20.55
CA VAL A 161 1.01 -13.00 20.84
C VAL A 161 1.73 -12.28 21.96
N ILE A 162 2.12 -11.04 21.72
CA ILE A 162 2.56 -10.10 22.74
C ILE A 162 1.36 -9.24 23.10
N GLN A 163 0.82 -9.50 24.28
CA GLN A 163 -0.32 -8.78 24.83
C GLN A 163 0.16 -7.54 25.59
N PHE A 164 -0.43 -6.39 25.30
CA PHE A 164 -0.33 -5.19 26.13
C PHE A 164 -1.55 -5.15 27.04
N GLU A 165 -1.34 -4.90 28.33
CA GLU A 165 -2.43 -4.59 29.25
C GLU A 165 -3.01 -3.19 28.93
N ALA A 166 -4.18 -2.88 29.46
CA ALA A 166 -4.71 -1.52 29.40
C ALA A 166 -3.73 -0.53 30.08
N GLY A 167 -3.47 0.60 29.41
CA GLY A 167 -2.54 1.62 29.89
C GLY A 167 -1.82 2.35 28.77
N THR A 168 -0.95 3.28 29.16
CA THR A 168 -0.21 4.15 28.25
C THR A 168 1.25 3.70 28.13
N TYR A 169 1.77 3.69 26.91
CA TYR A 169 3.16 3.32 26.60
C TYR A 169 3.82 4.41 25.75
N LEU A 170 4.92 4.99 26.23
CA LEU A 170 5.68 5.99 25.48
C LEU A 170 6.65 5.32 24.48
N LEU A 171 6.59 5.74 23.21
CA LEU A 171 7.47 5.34 22.12
C LEU A 171 8.17 6.58 21.53
N SER A 172 9.26 6.99 22.18
CA SER A 172 10.09 8.17 21.86
C SER A 172 11.38 7.83 21.08
N ASN A 173 11.81 6.57 21.10
CA ASN A 173 13.06 6.15 20.50
C ASN A 173 13.06 6.35 18.97
N LYS A 174 14.17 6.82 18.41
CA LYS A 174 14.33 7.05 16.96
C LYS A 174 14.32 5.79 16.08
N ARG A 175 14.27 4.60 16.67
CA ARG A 175 14.29 3.32 15.95
C ARG A 175 12.87 2.84 15.64
N SER A 176 12.74 2.17 14.50
CA SER A 176 11.54 1.40 14.17
C SER A 176 11.45 0.13 15.01
N ILE A 177 10.24 -0.22 15.42
CA ILE A 177 9.86 -1.54 15.92
C ILE A 177 9.64 -2.43 14.70
N ARG A 178 10.36 -3.55 14.61
CA ARG A 178 10.35 -4.46 13.45
C ARG A 178 9.66 -5.75 13.82
N LEU A 179 8.70 -6.16 13.00
CA LEU A 179 7.91 -7.36 13.20
C LEU A 179 8.32 -8.44 12.18
N PRO A 180 8.92 -9.56 12.61
CA PRO A 180 9.13 -10.75 11.78
C PRO A 180 7.81 -11.56 11.66
N SER A 181 7.84 -12.64 10.89
CA SER A 181 6.68 -13.53 10.73
C SER A 181 6.16 -14.07 12.07
N PHE A 182 4.86 -14.39 12.10
CA PHE A 182 4.15 -15.07 13.19
C PHE A 182 4.00 -14.30 14.52
N VAL A 183 4.31 -13.01 14.53
CA VAL A 183 4.17 -12.17 15.72
C VAL A 183 2.91 -11.32 15.63
N VAL A 184 2.08 -11.39 16.67
CA VAL A 184 0.91 -10.50 16.84
C VAL A 184 1.16 -9.58 18.03
N LEU A 185 1.09 -8.27 17.79
CA LEU A 185 1.02 -7.26 18.85
C LEU A 185 -0.45 -6.94 19.12
N ARG A 186 -0.91 -7.11 20.34
CA ARG A 186 -2.34 -6.97 20.69
C ARG A 186 -2.51 -6.18 21.99
N GLY A 187 -3.29 -5.11 21.96
CA GLY A 187 -3.76 -4.47 23.20
C GLY A 187 -4.97 -5.16 23.81
N GLU A 188 -5.28 -4.81 25.05
CA GLU A 188 -6.39 -5.43 25.80
C GLU A 188 -7.72 -5.09 25.13
N TYR A 189 -8.52 -6.11 24.83
CA TYR A 189 -9.76 -5.91 24.08
C TYR A 189 -10.73 -5.03 24.87
N SER A 190 -11.00 -3.86 24.31
CA SER A 190 -11.93 -2.86 24.79
C SER A 190 -12.33 -1.94 23.62
N THR A 191 -13.52 -1.35 23.68
CA THR A 191 -14.03 -0.42 22.66
C THR A 191 -14.46 0.88 23.34
N PRO A 192 -13.77 2.01 23.14
CA PRO A 192 -12.46 2.12 22.48
C PRO A 192 -11.36 1.37 23.25
N SER A 193 -10.24 1.07 22.58
CA SER A 193 -9.10 0.40 23.24
C SER A 193 -8.52 1.26 24.36
N LYS A 194 -8.28 0.65 25.52
CA LYS A 194 -7.56 1.27 26.65
C LYS A 194 -6.05 1.11 26.60
N THR A 195 -5.52 0.35 25.64
CA THR A 195 -4.07 0.30 25.34
C THR A 195 -3.72 1.46 24.40
N VAL A 196 -2.95 2.42 24.91
CA VAL A 196 -2.56 3.65 24.21
C VAL A 196 -1.05 3.70 24.00
N LEU A 197 -0.61 3.82 22.76
CA LEU A 197 0.77 4.05 22.36
C LEU A 197 0.98 5.53 22.07
N ARG A 198 1.60 6.26 23.00
CA ARG A 198 2.00 7.67 22.80
C ARG A 198 3.33 7.71 22.07
N VAL A 199 3.37 8.37 20.91
CA VAL A 199 4.51 8.33 19.99
C VAL A 199 5.13 9.70 19.87
N THR A 200 6.45 9.79 20.06
CA THR A 200 7.19 11.04 19.92
C THR A 200 8.56 10.82 19.27
N GLY A 201 9.34 11.88 19.11
CA GLY A 201 10.72 11.83 18.64
C GLY A 201 10.90 11.99 17.13
N SER A 202 12.05 11.55 16.63
CA SER A 202 12.47 11.84 15.26
C SER A 202 11.68 11.07 14.18
N PRO A 203 11.60 11.61 12.95
CA PRO A 203 10.99 10.96 11.78
C PRO A 203 11.49 9.53 11.57
N ARG A 204 10.56 8.58 11.42
CA ARG A 204 10.82 7.14 11.23
C ARG A 204 9.55 6.41 10.81
N ASN A 205 9.67 5.18 10.36
CA ASN A 205 8.54 4.25 10.45
C ASN A 205 8.47 3.78 11.91
N LEU A 206 7.32 3.88 12.58
CA LEU A 206 7.16 3.39 13.95
C LEU A 206 7.16 1.87 13.94
N PHE A 207 6.20 1.25 13.26
CA PHE A 207 6.15 -0.20 13.01
C PHE A 207 6.58 -0.52 11.57
N GLU A 208 7.52 -1.43 11.41
CA GLU A 208 7.90 -2.02 10.12
C GLU A 208 7.48 -3.49 10.13
N ILE A 209 6.44 -3.84 9.37
CA ILE A 209 6.06 -5.23 9.08
C ILE A 209 6.82 -5.65 7.83
N GLY A 210 7.80 -6.53 7.99
CA GLY A 210 8.68 -6.97 6.92
C GLY A 210 9.68 -5.90 6.46
N ASN A 211 10.43 -6.23 5.40
CA ASN A 211 11.43 -5.34 4.81
C ASN A 211 10.79 -4.38 3.77
N PRO A 212 10.74 -3.06 4.03
CA PRO A 212 10.16 -2.10 3.09
C PRO A 212 10.88 -1.96 1.74
N LYS A 213 12.07 -2.56 1.61
CA LYS A 213 12.86 -2.62 0.38
C LYS A 213 12.85 -4.01 -0.27
N ALA A 214 12.01 -4.94 0.19
CA ALA A 214 11.84 -6.23 -0.45
C ALA A 214 11.42 -6.04 -1.91
N SER A 215 12.03 -6.80 -2.80
CA SER A 215 11.76 -6.81 -4.24
C SER A 215 11.98 -8.22 -4.77
N GLY A 216 11.22 -8.59 -5.78
CA GLY A 216 11.46 -9.80 -6.55
C GLY A 216 12.23 -9.49 -7.83
N SER A 217 12.58 -10.53 -8.58
CA SER A 217 13.32 -10.42 -9.82
C SER A 217 12.79 -11.38 -10.87
N LEU A 218 12.79 -10.94 -12.13
CA LEU A 218 12.55 -11.84 -13.26
C LEU A 218 13.66 -12.90 -13.31
N ARG A 219 13.27 -14.12 -13.69
CA ARG A 219 14.11 -15.31 -13.82
C ARG A 219 13.90 -15.96 -15.18
N PRO A 220 14.18 -15.27 -16.31
CA PRO A 220 13.98 -15.86 -17.64
C PRO A 220 14.75 -17.17 -17.85
N GLU A 221 15.85 -17.37 -17.12
CA GLU A 221 16.62 -18.62 -17.08
C GLU A 221 15.84 -19.81 -16.49
N GLU A 222 14.81 -19.54 -15.69
CA GLU A 222 13.91 -20.54 -15.09
C GLU A 222 12.59 -20.70 -15.87
N GLY A 223 12.44 -19.97 -16.97
CA GLY A 223 11.28 -20.05 -17.86
C GLY A 223 10.90 -18.69 -18.45
N VAL A 224 10.82 -18.62 -19.77
CA VAL A 224 10.26 -17.47 -20.48
C VAL A 224 9.56 -17.95 -21.74
N SER A 225 8.37 -17.42 -21.99
CA SER A 225 7.63 -17.74 -23.21
C SER A 225 6.71 -16.61 -23.60
N ARG A 226 6.70 -16.30 -24.89
CA ARG A 226 5.88 -15.23 -25.45
C ARG A 226 4.41 -15.63 -25.41
N ILE A 227 3.56 -14.66 -25.15
CA ILE A 227 2.10 -14.84 -25.21
C ILE A 227 1.70 -14.90 -26.69
N LYS A 228 1.00 -15.97 -27.07
CA LYS A 228 0.62 -16.26 -28.46
C LYS A 228 -0.68 -15.57 -28.88
N GLN A 229 -1.57 -15.28 -27.93
CA GLN A 229 -2.83 -14.60 -28.24
C GLN A 229 -2.59 -13.13 -28.59
N THR A 230 -3.47 -12.54 -29.40
CA THR A 230 -3.44 -11.10 -29.69
C THR A 230 -3.88 -10.24 -28.50
N TYR A 231 -4.67 -10.83 -27.59
CA TYR A 231 -5.22 -10.17 -26.43
C TYR A 231 -5.42 -11.16 -25.28
N VAL A 232 -5.03 -10.77 -24.07
CA VAL A 232 -5.38 -11.45 -22.82
C VAL A 232 -6.16 -10.47 -21.97
N GLY A 233 -7.42 -10.78 -21.70
CA GLY A 233 -8.35 -9.85 -21.06
C GLY A 233 -8.16 -9.69 -19.56
N VAL A 234 -8.75 -8.61 -19.05
CA VAL A 234 -9.06 -8.47 -17.62
C VAL A 234 -9.93 -9.65 -17.19
N GLY A 235 -9.66 -10.22 -16.02
CA GLY A 235 -10.33 -11.42 -15.55
C GLY A 235 -9.77 -12.74 -16.08
N ALA A 236 -8.79 -12.71 -17.00
CA ALA A 236 -8.16 -13.94 -17.50
C ALA A 236 -7.38 -14.67 -16.39
N THR A 237 -7.54 -15.99 -16.33
CA THR A 237 -6.79 -16.92 -15.47
C THR A 237 -5.88 -17.85 -16.26
N SER A 238 -5.65 -17.56 -17.54
CA SER A 238 -4.81 -18.37 -18.42
C SER A 238 -4.30 -17.61 -19.64
N ALA A 239 -3.16 -18.02 -20.16
CA ALA A 239 -2.65 -17.62 -21.47
C ALA A 239 -2.13 -18.81 -22.26
N GLU A 240 -2.23 -18.72 -23.58
CA GLU A 240 -1.54 -19.59 -24.54
C GLU A 240 -0.16 -18.98 -24.78
N VAL A 241 0.89 -19.77 -24.56
CA VAL A 241 2.26 -19.35 -24.84
C VAL A 241 2.83 -20.11 -26.04
N GLU A 242 3.97 -19.67 -26.56
CA GLU A 242 4.64 -20.38 -27.67
C GLU A 242 5.20 -21.74 -27.23
N ASP A 243 5.74 -21.82 -26.02
CA ASP A 243 6.29 -23.03 -25.41
C ASP A 243 6.18 -22.97 -23.88
N ALA A 244 5.46 -23.92 -23.26
CA ALA A 244 5.33 -23.99 -21.81
C ALA A 244 6.30 -24.99 -21.14
N SER A 245 7.20 -25.64 -21.88
CA SER A 245 8.03 -26.76 -21.41
C SER A 245 8.96 -26.44 -20.23
N GLN A 246 9.33 -25.16 -20.07
CA GLN A 246 10.19 -24.71 -18.97
C GLN A 246 9.41 -24.38 -17.68
N PHE A 247 8.09 -24.22 -17.77
CA PHE A 247 7.27 -23.86 -16.63
C PHE A 247 6.87 -25.08 -15.80
N LYS A 248 6.59 -24.85 -14.51
CA LYS A 248 6.15 -25.90 -13.57
C LYS A 248 4.93 -25.43 -12.79
N ILE A 249 4.05 -26.37 -12.45
CA ILE A 249 2.95 -26.12 -11.51
C ILE A 249 3.54 -25.69 -10.15
N GLY A 250 2.93 -24.67 -9.53
CA GLY A 250 3.40 -24.02 -8.30
C GLY A 250 4.50 -22.97 -8.51
N GLN A 251 4.97 -22.76 -9.74
CA GLN A 251 6.00 -21.75 -10.03
C GLN A 251 5.39 -20.35 -10.04
N SER A 252 6.07 -19.41 -9.38
CA SER A 252 5.76 -17.98 -9.51
C SER A 252 6.22 -17.45 -10.86
N ILE A 253 5.34 -16.71 -11.53
CA ILE A 253 5.57 -16.04 -12.80
C ILE A 253 5.13 -14.58 -12.70
N VAL A 254 5.51 -13.79 -13.69
CA VAL A 254 4.82 -12.54 -14.01
C VAL A 254 4.24 -12.61 -15.42
N VAL A 255 3.02 -12.09 -15.57
CA VAL A 255 2.55 -11.63 -16.87
C VAL A 255 3.26 -10.30 -17.14
N HIS A 256 4.29 -10.35 -17.97
CA HIS A 256 5.20 -9.24 -18.21
C HIS A 256 4.86 -8.51 -19.50
N ARG A 257 4.75 -7.19 -19.43
CA ARG A 257 4.77 -6.29 -20.60
C ARG A 257 5.64 -5.07 -20.34
N LEU A 258 6.08 -4.44 -21.42
CA LEU A 258 6.76 -3.14 -21.37
C LEU A 258 5.81 -2.02 -21.83
N VAL A 259 5.99 -0.84 -21.23
CA VAL A 259 5.39 0.39 -21.73
C VAL A 259 6.02 0.74 -23.08
N THR A 260 5.22 0.80 -24.13
CA THR A 260 5.65 1.18 -25.49
C THR A 260 5.19 2.60 -25.84
N LYS A 261 5.83 3.23 -26.84
CA LYS A 261 5.36 4.51 -27.39
C LYS A 261 3.94 4.38 -27.97
N THR A 262 3.66 3.27 -28.63
CA THR A 262 2.34 2.97 -29.20
C THR A 262 1.26 2.92 -28.12
N TRP A 263 1.53 2.26 -26.99
CA TRP A 263 0.58 2.22 -25.87
C TRP A 263 0.39 3.59 -25.23
N ILE A 264 1.47 4.36 -25.01
CA ILE A 264 1.36 5.72 -24.46
C ILE A 264 0.50 6.61 -25.38
N SER A 265 0.71 6.55 -26.69
CA SER A 265 -0.05 7.32 -27.68
C SER A 265 -1.51 6.87 -27.76
N ALA A 266 -1.76 5.55 -27.75
CA ALA A 266 -3.11 4.99 -27.71
C ALA A 266 -3.88 5.41 -26.44
N MET A 267 -3.18 5.62 -25.33
CA MET A 267 -3.77 6.14 -24.08
C MET A 267 -3.93 7.66 -24.07
N GLY A 268 -3.48 8.37 -25.11
CA GLY A 268 -3.49 9.83 -25.24
C GLY A 268 -2.48 10.55 -24.34
N MET A 269 -1.49 9.82 -23.80
CA MET A 269 -0.62 10.29 -22.71
C MET A 269 0.75 10.81 -23.19
N ASP A 270 0.96 10.93 -24.50
CA ASP A 270 2.17 11.45 -25.13
C ASP A 270 2.18 12.98 -25.27
N THR A 271 1.04 13.64 -25.01
CA THR A 271 0.79 15.09 -25.21
C THR A 271 0.80 15.92 -23.93
N LEU A 272 1.08 15.34 -22.76
CA LEU A 272 1.04 16.05 -21.49
C LEU A 272 2.11 17.16 -21.44
N VAL A 273 1.69 18.42 -21.24
CA VAL A 273 2.58 19.60 -21.15
C VAL A 273 2.17 20.51 -19.99
N ARG A 274 3.15 20.96 -19.21
CA ARG A 274 2.98 21.97 -18.15
C ARG A 274 4.09 23.01 -18.23
N ASN A 275 3.75 24.29 -18.26
CA ASN A 275 4.71 25.40 -18.37
C ASN A 275 5.70 25.20 -19.55
N ALA A 276 5.15 24.84 -20.72
CA ALA A 276 5.91 24.48 -21.94
C ALA A 276 6.87 23.27 -21.79
N GLN A 277 6.88 22.58 -20.65
CA GLN A 277 7.70 21.39 -20.41
C GLN A 277 6.86 20.13 -20.57
N ARG A 278 7.40 19.16 -21.32
CA ARG A 278 6.78 17.85 -21.47
C ARG A 278 6.71 17.14 -20.11
N GLN A 279 5.53 16.61 -19.79
CA GLN A 279 5.32 15.74 -18.65
C GLN A 279 5.28 14.30 -19.13
N VAL A 280 5.73 13.37 -18.29
CA VAL A 280 5.81 11.96 -18.64
C VAL A 280 4.76 11.24 -17.83
N TRP A 281 3.86 10.49 -18.48
CA TRP A 281 3.00 9.53 -17.79
C TRP A 281 3.84 8.32 -17.38
N LEU A 282 3.92 7.27 -18.19
CA LEU A 282 4.87 6.18 -17.99
C LEU A 282 6.00 6.29 -19.01
N ALA A 283 7.24 6.09 -18.56
CA ALA A 283 8.39 6.09 -19.46
C ALA A 283 8.39 4.81 -20.31
N PRO A 284 8.72 4.87 -21.61
CA PRO A 284 8.95 3.68 -22.42
C PRO A 284 9.94 2.72 -21.74
N ASN A 285 9.74 1.41 -21.94
CA ASN A 285 10.50 0.32 -21.30
C ASN A 285 10.29 0.19 -19.78
N THR A 286 9.36 0.93 -19.17
CA THR A 286 8.90 0.61 -17.82
C THR A 286 8.20 -0.76 -17.85
N SER A 287 8.55 -1.66 -16.94
CA SER A 287 7.82 -2.93 -16.77
C SER A 287 6.46 -2.70 -16.13
N VAL A 288 5.43 -3.33 -16.68
CA VAL A 288 4.12 -3.49 -16.04
C VAL A 288 3.94 -4.99 -15.82
N ASN A 289 4.04 -5.40 -14.55
CA ASN A 289 4.10 -6.80 -14.16
C ASN A 289 2.88 -7.15 -13.31
N GLN A 290 2.29 -8.31 -13.57
CA GLN A 290 1.28 -8.91 -12.71
C GLN A 290 1.80 -10.27 -12.23
N GLU A 291 2.14 -10.37 -10.94
CA GLU A 291 2.65 -11.61 -10.31
C GLU A 291 1.54 -12.65 -10.18
N ARG A 292 1.81 -13.88 -10.61
CA ARG A 292 0.88 -15.02 -10.58
C ARG A 292 1.62 -16.31 -10.20
N GLU A 293 0.87 -17.32 -9.79
CA GLU A 293 1.35 -18.66 -9.51
C GLU A 293 0.67 -19.67 -10.44
N ILE A 294 1.46 -20.51 -11.10
CA ILE A 294 0.93 -21.50 -12.04
C ILE A 294 0.15 -22.58 -11.29
N THR A 295 -1.12 -22.77 -11.66
CA THR A 295 -1.98 -23.81 -11.08
C THR A 295 -2.09 -25.03 -11.98
N THR A 296 -2.01 -24.87 -13.29
CA THR A 296 -2.17 -25.96 -14.27
C THR A 296 -1.43 -25.64 -15.56
N ILE A 297 -0.88 -26.66 -16.20
CA ILE A 297 -0.27 -26.57 -17.54
C ILE A 297 -0.90 -27.65 -18.43
N ASN A 298 -1.60 -27.23 -19.49
CA ASN A 298 -2.24 -28.11 -20.46
C ASN A 298 -1.67 -27.82 -21.85
N GLY A 299 -0.66 -28.60 -22.27
CA GLY A 299 0.13 -28.27 -23.45
C GLY A 299 0.79 -26.90 -23.28
N ASN A 300 0.53 -25.98 -24.20
CA ASN A 300 1.02 -24.61 -24.15
C ASN A 300 0.08 -23.61 -23.47
N ARG A 301 -1.02 -24.09 -22.88
CA ARG A 301 -1.92 -23.25 -22.09
C ARG A 301 -1.51 -23.30 -20.63
N VAL A 302 -1.03 -22.16 -20.11
CA VAL A 302 -0.64 -21.97 -18.70
C VAL A 302 -1.78 -21.29 -17.97
N MET A 303 -2.21 -21.87 -16.85
CA MET A 303 -3.27 -21.34 -15.99
C MET A 303 -2.70 -20.90 -14.64
N TRP A 304 -3.33 -19.91 -14.02
CA TRP A 304 -2.91 -19.34 -12.74
C TRP A 304 -4.09 -19.06 -11.80
N GLU A 305 -3.76 -18.68 -10.57
CA GLU A 305 -4.64 -18.62 -9.41
C GLU A 305 -5.48 -17.34 -9.29
N VAL A 306 -4.92 -16.16 -9.58
CA VAL A 306 -5.63 -14.86 -9.48
C VAL A 306 -5.93 -14.27 -10.86
N PRO A 307 -7.17 -13.87 -11.18
CA PRO A 307 -7.48 -13.22 -12.46
C PRO A 307 -6.65 -11.94 -12.72
N LEU A 308 -6.37 -11.62 -13.99
CA LEU A 308 -5.69 -10.36 -14.35
C LEU A 308 -6.56 -9.14 -14.04
N THR A 309 -5.92 -8.05 -13.60
CA THR A 309 -6.57 -6.76 -13.36
C THR A 309 -6.18 -5.71 -14.40
N ASP A 310 -5.09 -5.95 -15.14
CA ASP A 310 -4.71 -5.21 -16.35
C ASP A 310 -4.75 -6.15 -17.55
N SER A 311 -5.34 -5.73 -18.66
CA SER A 311 -5.32 -6.52 -19.89
C SER A 311 -3.99 -6.38 -20.62
N VAL A 312 -3.71 -7.36 -21.48
CA VAL A 312 -2.51 -7.39 -22.30
C VAL A 312 -2.94 -7.38 -23.76
N ASN A 313 -2.85 -6.22 -24.41
CA ASN A 313 -3.00 -6.10 -25.86
C ASN A 313 -1.62 -6.29 -26.52
N VAL A 314 -1.40 -7.42 -27.17
CA VAL A 314 -0.09 -7.78 -27.76
C VAL A 314 0.28 -6.83 -28.90
N SER A 315 -0.69 -6.41 -29.72
CA SER A 315 -0.44 -5.48 -30.85
C SER A 315 0.07 -4.11 -30.39
N LEU A 316 -0.38 -3.62 -29.23
CA LEU A 316 0.09 -2.35 -28.64
C LEU A 316 1.38 -2.51 -27.83
N SER A 317 1.84 -3.74 -27.63
CA SER A 317 2.97 -4.07 -26.76
C SER A 317 4.27 -4.35 -27.53
N GLY A 318 4.29 -4.11 -28.85
CA GLY A 318 5.51 -4.22 -29.67
C GLY A 318 6.10 -5.63 -29.68
N ASP A 319 5.24 -6.65 -29.77
CA ASP A 319 5.61 -8.06 -29.83
C ASP A 319 6.41 -8.54 -28.60
N ALA A 320 6.13 -8.08 -27.38
CA ALA A 320 6.91 -8.43 -26.19
C ALA A 320 6.19 -9.12 -25.01
N PRO A 321 4.83 -9.15 -24.90
CA PRO A 321 4.24 -9.75 -23.71
C PRO A 321 4.60 -11.21 -23.57
N SER A 322 5.03 -11.58 -22.37
CA SER A 322 5.56 -12.90 -22.09
C SER A 322 5.15 -13.33 -20.69
N LEU A 323 5.00 -14.64 -20.51
CA LEU A 323 5.12 -15.22 -19.18
C LEU A 323 6.61 -15.37 -18.88
N VAL A 324 7.03 -14.87 -17.72
CA VAL A 324 8.42 -14.97 -17.27
C VAL A 324 8.42 -15.53 -15.87
N ALA A 325 9.20 -16.56 -15.62
CA ALA A 325 9.44 -17.07 -14.27
C ALA A 325 9.94 -15.94 -13.36
N TYR A 326 9.54 -15.98 -12.11
CA TYR A 326 9.72 -14.87 -11.18
C TYR A 326 10.15 -15.37 -9.82
N GLN A 327 11.27 -14.83 -9.34
CA GLN A 327 11.65 -14.98 -7.95
C GLN A 327 10.86 -13.94 -7.14
N ALA A 328 9.81 -14.39 -6.45
CA ALA A 328 9.03 -13.54 -5.57
C ALA A 328 9.91 -12.89 -4.48
N PRO A 329 9.58 -11.66 -4.04
CA PRO A 329 10.23 -11.05 -2.88
C PRO A 329 10.04 -11.94 -1.67
N ILE A 330 10.99 -11.87 -0.74
CA ILE A 330 10.84 -12.52 0.55
C ILE A 330 9.79 -11.75 1.34
N ARG A 331 8.75 -12.46 1.79
CA ARG A 331 7.63 -11.88 2.52
C ARG A 331 7.54 -12.45 3.93
N VAL A 332 7.44 -11.58 4.93
CA VAL A 332 6.99 -11.99 6.27
C VAL A 332 5.50 -12.33 6.21
N GLN A 333 5.04 -13.20 7.11
CA GLN A 333 3.66 -13.66 7.10
C GLN A 333 3.07 -13.80 8.48
N GLU A 334 1.74 -13.78 8.58
CA GLU A 334 1.02 -14.00 9.82
C GLU A 334 1.41 -12.98 10.92
N VAL A 335 1.55 -11.72 10.51
CA VAL A 335 1.86 -10.60 11.41
C VAL A 335 0.61 -9.77 11.65
N GLY A 336 0.31 -9.49 12.93
CA GLY A 336 -0.87 -8.74 13.35
C GLY A 336 -0.53 -7.54 14.23
N ILE A 337 -1.25 -6.43 14.04
CA ILE A 337 -1.32 -5.31 15.00
C ILE A 337 -2.79 -5.11 15.35
N GLU A 338 -3.14 -5.27 16.62
CA GLU A 338 -4.53 -5.37 17.06
C GLU A 338 -4.87 -4.56 18.30
N ASN A 339 -6.12 -4.06 18.38
CA ASN A 339 -6.75 -3.51 19.59
C ASN A 339 -5.88 -2.44 20.29
N MET A 340 -5.55 -1.33 19.63
CA MET A 340 -4.73 -0.28 20.23
C MET A 340 -5.01 1.10 19.67
N VAL A 341 -4.67 2.13 20.44
CA VAL A 341 -4.73 3.55 20.03
C VAL A 341 -3.31 4.06 19.82
N LEU A 342 -3.02 4.67 18.67
CA LEU A 342 -1.74 5.34 18.39
C LEU A 342 -1.96 6.85 18.38
N ILE A 343 -1.25 7.57 19.24
CA ILE A 343 -1.35 9.03 19.35
C ILE A 343 0.03 9.64 19.17
N GLN A 344 0.20 10.50 18.18
CA GLN A 344 1.43 11.28 18.08
C GLN A 344 1.41 12.50 19.00
N VAL A 345 2.47 12.71 19.77
CA VAL A 345 2.65 13.88 20.65
C VAL A 345 4.07 14.46 20.46
N PRO A 346 4.24 15.73 20.05
CA PRO A 346 3.17 16.63 19.61
C PRO A 346 2.52 16.15 18.30
N ASP A 347 1.31 16.63 18.07
CA ASP A 347 0.57 16.43 16.82
C ASP A 347 1.37 16.97 15.63
N SER A 348 1.38 16.23 14.53
CA SER A 348 2.01 16.64 13.26
C SER A 348 1.08 16.70 12.07
N SER A 349 -0.20 16.39 12.22
CA SER A 349 -1.19 16.29 11.15
C SER A 349 -1.31 17.58 10.32
N SER A 350 -1.04 18.75 10.92
CA SER A 350 -0.98 20.05 10.24
C SER A 350 0.34 20.36 9.52
N LEU A 351 1.35 19.49 9.58
CA LEU A 351 2.61 19.71 8.87
C LEU A 351 2.43 19.58 7.35
N GLU A 352 3.22 20.35 6.60
CA GLU A 352 3.29 20.28 5.14
C GLU A 352 3.69 18.89 4.67
N VAL A 353 2.95 18.37 3.70
CA VAL A 353 3.28 17.11 3.03
C VAL A 353 4.69 17.17 2.45
N GLY A 354 5.47 16.12 2.68
CA GLY A 354 6.87 16.04 2.27
C GLY A 354 7.87 16.46 3.35
N LYS A 355 7.42 17.07 4.46
CA LYS A 355 8.25 17.17 5.67
C LYS A 355 8.49 15.76 6.23
N PRO A 356 9.72 15.40 6.60
CA PRO A 356 9.98 14.12 7.26
C PRO A 356 9.21 14.05 8.59
N THR A 357 8.36 13.04 8.73
CA THR A 357 7.55 12.78 9.95
C THR A 357 7.60 11.30 10.33
N ILE A 358 6.86 10.92 11.37
CA ILE A 358 6.67 9.52 11.73
C ILE A 358 5.57 8.94 10.86
N LEU A 359 5.85 7.82 10.19
CA LEU A 359 4.83 6.97 9.58
C LEU A 359 4.50 5.84 10.58
N PRO A 360 3.27 5.74 11.10
CA PRO A 360 2.88 4.74 12.08
C PRO A 360 3.16 3.31 11.65
N ILE A 361 2.67 2.92 10.46
CA ILE A 361 2.76 1.52 10.03
C ILE A 361 3.26 1.44 8.59
N ARG A 362 4.41 0.81 8.41
CA ARG A 362 4.96 0.50 7.09
C ARG A 362 4.99 -1.00 6.87
N ILE A 363 4.31 -1.45 5.82
CA ILE A 363 4.17 -2.86 5.47
C ILE A 363 4.92 -3.12 4.17
N GLY A 364 6.03 -3.84 4.20
CA GLY A 364 6.76 -4.14 2.98
C GLY A 364 7.41 -5.50 2.95
N GLY A 365 7.26 -6.21 1.83
CA GLY A 365 7.59 -7.63 1.77
C GLY A 365 6.80 -8.38 2.83
N ALA A 366 5.48 -8.31 2.77
CA ALA A 366 4.58 -9.00 3.68
C ALA A 366 3.46 -9.72 2.90
N GLU A 367 2.98 -10.82 3.45
CA GLU A 367 1.95 -11.69 2.87
C GLU A 367 1.06 -12.25 3.98
N ASP A 368 -0.27 -12.14 3.86
CA ASP A 368 -1.20 -12.65 4.88
C ASP A 368 -0.93 -12.03 6.26
N CYS A 369 -0.86 -10.70 6.30
CA CYS A 369 -0.75 -9.91 7.54
C CYS A 369 -1.96 -8.99 7.69
N TRP A 370 -2.20 -8.49 8.90
CA TRP A 370 -3.36 -7.67 9.18
C TRP A 370 -3.14 -6.57 10.21
N ILE A 371 -4.03 -5.58 10.17
CA ILE A 371 -4.25 -4.58 11.20
C ILE A 371 -5.73 -4.65 11.54
N ARG A 372 -6.08 -4.74 12.83
CA ARG A 372 -7.48 -4.91 13.25
C ARG A 372 -7.80 -4.12 14.50
N ASN A 373 -8.90 -3.36 14.51
CA ASN A 373 -9.31 -2.59 15.69
C ASN A 373 -8.23 -1.61 16.17
N VAL A 374 -7.73 -0.76 15.26
CA VAL A 374 -6.70 0.25 15.56
C VAL A 374 -7.26 1.65 15.36
N GLN A 375 -7.03 2.52 16.35
CA GLN A 375 -7.39 3.93 16.28
C GLN A 375 -6.12 4.77 16.19
N ILE A 376 -6.12 5.82 15.37
CA ILE A 376 -4.92 6.60 15.12
C ILE A 376 -5.18 8.09 14.92
N THR A 377 -4.38 8.94 15.58
CA THR A 377 -4.48 10.40 15.48
C THR A 377 -3.11 11.10 15.60
N GLY A 378 -3.01 12.31 15.05
CA GLY A 378 -1.85 13.20 15.16
C GLY A 378 -0.70 12.97 14.18
N PHE A 379 -0.88 12.09 13.18
CA PHE A 379 0.12 11.82 12.15
C PHE A 379 -0.27 12.47 10.81
N VAL A 380 0.73 12.79 9.97
CA VAL A 380 0.50 13.29 8.59
C VAL A 380 -0.03 12.17 7.69
N GLU A 381 0.58 10.99 7.74
CA GLU A 381 0.23 9.78 7.00
C GLU A 381 0.12 8.62 7.99
N PHE A 382 -0.66 7.58 7.72
CA PHE A 382 -0.91 6.51 8.69
C PHE A 382 -0.30 5.17 8.28
N THR A 383 -0.59 4.69 7.07
CA THR A 383 -0.13 3.38 6.61
C THR A 383 0.36 3.39 5.17
N TYR A 384 1.51 2.75 4.93
CA TYR A 384 2.04 2.52 3.58
C TYR A 384 2.30 1.03 3.34
N LEU A 385 1.53 0.45 2.43
CA LEU A 385 1.75 -0.87 1.85
C LEU A 385 2.64 -0.79 0.62
N THR A 386 3.80 -1.45 0.62
CA THR A 386 4.72 -1.43 -0.53
C THR A 386 4.30 -2.40 -1.64
N VAL A 387 4.84 -2.18 -2.84
CA VAL A 387 4.60 -2.98 -4.06
C VAL A 387 4.91 -4.47 -3.88
N SER A 388 5.83 -4.81 -2.99
CA SER A 388 6.25 -6.19 -2.72
C SER A 388 5.34 -6.95 -1.75
N SER A 389 4.31 -6.29 -1.20
CA SER A 389 3.38 -6.91 -0.27
C SER A 389 2.08 -7.30 -0.95
N ARG A 390 1.44 -8.37 -0.47
CA ARG A 390 0.13 -8.80 -0.96
C ARG A 390 -0.73 -9.41 0.15
N ARG A 391 -2.05 -9.48 -0.05
CA ARG A 391 -2.97 -10.18 0.87
C ARG A 391 -2.93 -9.62 2.29
N ILE A 392 -3.04 -8.29 2.35
CA ILE A 392 -3.02 -7.53 3.59
C ILE A 392 -4.45 -7.08 3.91
N THR A 393 -4.89 -7.26 5.15
CA THR A 393 -6.22 -6.79 5.59
C THR A 393 -6.10 -5.73 6.66
N LEU A 394 -6.75 -4.58 6.45
CA LEU A 394 -6.99 -3.58 7.47
C LEU A 394 -8.48 -3.63 7.79
N SER A 395 -8.86 -4.09 8.98
CA SER A 395 -10.26 -4.16 9.38
C SER A 395 -10.55 -3.34 10.63
N ASP A 396 -11.73 -2.72 10.67
CA ASP A 396 -12.26 -2.05 11.86
C ASP A 396 -11.29 -1.00 12.41
N PHE A 397 -10.95 0.03 11.64
CA PHE A 397 -9.98 1.04 12.07
C PHE A 397 -10.56 2.45 12.01
N VAL A 398 -10.05 3.33 12.87
CA VAL A 398 -10.46 4.74 12.94
C VAL A 398 -9.24 5.63 12.76
N ILE A 399 -9.32 6.54 11.81
CA ILE A 399 -8.38 7.62 11.58
C ILE A 399 -9.04 8.91 12.03
N THR A 400 -8.38 9.66 12.92
CA THR A 400 -8.88 10.95 13.38
C THR A 400 -7.97 12.08 12.89
N ARG A 401 -8.61 13.14 12.39
CA ARG A 401 -7.99 14.36 11.89
C ARG A 401 -8.58 15.57 12.60
N ASP A 402 -8.06 15.82 13.79
CA ASP A 402 -8.57 16.88 14.67
C ASP A 402 -8.05 18.27 14.33
N LEU A 403 -6.96 18.36 13.55
CA LEU A 403 -6.34 19.63 13.18
C LEU A 403 -6.38 19.87 11.66
N PRO A 404 -6.40 21.15 11.24
CA PRO A 404 -6.41 21.49 9.83
C PRO A 404 -5.20 20.88 9.13
N THR A 405 -5.43 20.24 8.00
CA THR A 405 -4.31 19.77 7.17
C THR A 405 -3.60 20.96 6.56
N SER A 406 -2.29 20.83 6.32
CA SER A 406 -1.39 21.91 5.89
C SER A 406 -1.84 22.75 4.68
N ASN A 407 -2.92 22.38 3.98
CA ASN A 407 -3.39 23.10 2.81
C ASN A 407 -4.93 23.23 2.68
N GLY A 408 -5.72 22.89 3.70
CA GLY A 408 -7.19 23.06 3.68
C GLY A 408 -7.88 22.56 2.39
N GLY A 409 -7.44 21.40 1.88
CA GLY A 409 -7.98 20.81 0.63
C GLY A 409 -7.35 21.27 -0.68
N LYS A 410 -6.32 22.13 -0.66
CA LYS A 410 -5.61 22.61 -1.86
C LYS A 410 -4.19 22.02 -1.93
N GLY A 411 -3.53 22.07 -3.08
CA GLY A 411 -2.12 21.64 -3.19
C GLY A 411 -1.86 20.16 -2.87
N PRO A 412 -0.64 19.80 -2.40
CA PRO A 412 -0.30 18.44 -1.97
C PRO A 412 -1.08 18.06 -0.71
N LEU A 413 -1.82 16.95 -0.77
CA LEU A 413 -2.57 16.42 0.38
C LEU A 413 -1.89 15.18 0.94
N PRO A 414 -2.01 14.91 2.25
CA PRO A 414 -1.47 13.69 2.82
C PRO A 414 -2.16 12.43 2.29
N LEU A 415 -1.44 11.31 2.36
CA LEU A 415 -1.90 9.98 2.00
C LEU A 415 -2.06 9.16 3.28
N ASP A 416 -3.28 9.02 3.75
CA ASP A 416 -3.58 8.32 5.00
C ASP A 416 -3.26 6.84 4.88
N ILE A 417 -3.82 6.20 3.85
CA ILE A 417 -3.53 4.80 3.52
C ILE A 417 -3.09 4.69 2.05
N THR A 418 -1.83 4.29 1.83
CA THR A 418 -1.32 3.97 0.50
C THR A 418 -1.28 2.46 0.26
N MET A 419 -2.01 1.98 -0.74
CA MET A 419 -2.04 0.60 -1.22
C MET A 419 -1.19 0.44 -2.49
N ALA A 420 0.14 0.35 -2.36
CA ALA A 420 1.00 0.10 -3.53
C ALA A 420 1.15 -1.40 -3.87
N GLY A 421 0.82 -2.29 -2.94
CA GLY A 421 0.77 -3.74 -3.14
C GLY A 421 -0.51 -4.23 -3.84
N SER A 422 -0.70 -5.54 -3.86
CA SER A 422 -1.85 -6.21 -4.47
C SER A 422 -2.68 -7.00 -3.46
N GLN A 423 -3.91 -7.39 -3.83
CA GLN A 423 -4.77 -8.24 -3.01
C GLN A 423 -5.00 -7.67 -1.61
N ALA A 424 -5.03 -6.34 -1.45
CA ALA A 424 -5.26 -5.71 -0.15
C ALA A 424 -6.75 -5.40 0.05
N LEU A 425 -7.23 -5.63 1.28
CA LEU A 425 -8.62 -5.40 1.70
C LEU A 425 -8.63 -4.39 2.85
N LEU A 426 -9.36 -3.30 2.67
CA LEU A 426 -9.75 -2.39 3.74
C LEU A 426 -11.24 -2.64 4.02
N LEU A 427 -11.56 -3.02 5.24
CA LEU A 427 -12.90 -3.41 5.65
C LEU A 427 -13.35 -2.59 6.85
N ARG A 428 -14.45 -1.83 6.70
CA ARG A 428 -15.02 -0.99 7.76
C ARG A 428 -14.02 0.01 8.35
N GLY A 429 -13.40 0.79 7.47
CA GLY A 429 -12.54 1.91 7.87
C GLY A 429 -13.36 3.16 8.14
N THR A 430 -12.96 3.95 9.14
CA THR A 430 -13.58 5.25 9.44
C THR A 430 -12.53 6.35 9.42
N THR A 431 -12.83 7.48 8.78
CA THR A 431 -12.11 8.75 8.98
C THR A 431 -13.04 9.79 9.60
N ILE A 432 -12.62 10.37 10.72
CA ILE A 432 -13.32 11.49 11.37
C ILE A 432 -12.40 12.71 11.21
N GLY A 433 -12.90 13.82 10.67
CA GLY A 433 -12.14 15.07 10.66
C GLY A 433 -13.02 16.31 10.69
N ASN A 434 -12.40 17.48 10.76
CA ASN A 434 -13.10 18.77 10.73
C ASN A 434 -13.27 19.29 9.29
N GLU A 435 -14.12 20.30 9.10
CA GLU A 435 -14.43 20.89 7.78
C GLU A 435 -13.19 21.35 6.99
N ASP A 436 -12.16 21.82 7.69
CA ASP A 436 -10.90 22.32 7.12
C ASP A 436 -9.80 21.25 6.94
N THR A 437 -10.15 19.97 7.12
CA THR A 437 -9.25 18.83 6.88
C THR A 437 -9.37 18.29 5.46
N ALA A 438 -8.30 17.67 4.94
CA ALA A 438 -8.30 17.05 3.62
C ALA A 438 -7.19 15.99 3.45
N SER A 439 -7.54 14.82 2.91
CA SER A 439 -6.58 13.76 2.56
C SER A 439 -7.07 12.92 1.41
N TYR A 440 -6.11 12.27 0.76
CA TYR A 440 -6.33 10.96 0.18
C TYR A 440 -6.46 9.94 1.32
N ILE A 441 -7.69 9.74 1.83
CA ILE A 441 -7.98 8.79 2.91
C ILE A 441 -7.59 7.36 2.52
N VAL A 442 -7.78 7.02 1.23
CA VAL A 442 -7.26 5.80 0.62
C VAL A 442 -6.77 6.10 -0.79
N SER A 443 -5.59 5.59 -1.12
CA SER A 443 -4.99 5.72 -2.45
C SER A 443 -4.25 4.45 -2.86
N THR A 444 -4.41 4.01 -4.10
CA THR A 444 -3.49 3.04 -4.71
C THR A 444 -2.18 3.70 -5.16
N GLY A 445 -1.10 2.93 -5.22
CA GLY A 445 0.22 3.41 -5.67
C GLY A 445 0.44 3.35 -7.18
N ARG A 446 1.54 3.96 -7.65
CA ARG A 446 2.04 3.83 -9.03
C ARG A 446 2.22 2.35 -9.40
N LEU A 447 1.64 1.91 -10.52
CA LEU A 447 1.71 0.52 -10.98
C LEU A 447 1.19 -0.51 -9.97
N ALA A 448 0.35 -0.11 -9.00
CA ALA A 448 -0.30 -1.04 -8.10
C ALA A 448 -1.25 -1.94 -8.89
N ALA A 449 -0.98 -3.24 -8.88
CA ALA A 449 -1.85 -4.25 -9.48
C ALA A 449 -2.89 -4.69 -8.46
N GLY A 450 -4.14 -4.78 -8.88
CA GLY A 450 -5.22 -5.33 -8.06
C GLY A 450 -5.23 -6.87 -8.04
N PRO A 451 -6.30 -7.48 -7.50
CA PRO A 451 -7.47 -6.79 -6.96
C PRO A 451 -7.14 -6.08 -5.64
N ASN A 452 -7.62 -4.87 -5.44
CA ASN A 452 -7.54 -4.14 -4.18
C ASN A 452 -8.95 -3.65 -3.83
N VAL A 453 -9.36 -3.75 -2.57
CA VAL A 453 -10.75 -3.53 -2.14
C VAL A 453 -10.80 -2.56 -0.97
N VAL A 454 -11.73 -1.61 -1.05
CA VAL A 454 -12.24 -0.82 0.07
C VAL A 454 -13.73 -1.12 0.20
N SER A 455 -14.15 -1.65 1.35
CA SER A 455 -15.53 -2.04 1.60
C SER A 455 -15.99 -1.47 2.94
N GLY A 456 -17.13 -0.78 2.96
CA GLY A 456 -17.71 -0.25 4.20
C GLY A 456 -17.00 0.98 4.76
N TYR A 457 -16.37 1.82 3.93
CA TYR A 457 -15.58 2.95 4.43
C TYR A 457 -16.45 4.18 4.69
N ILE A 458 -16.38 4.75 5.89
CA ILE A 458 -17.11 5.97 6.26
C ILE A 458 -16.12 7.11 6.50
N ALA A 459 -16.33 8.27 5.89
CA ALA A 459 -15.56 9.47 6.16
C ALA A 459 -16.47 10.68 6.37
N THR A 460 -16.39 11.30 7.55
CA THR A 460 -17.24 12.42 7.94
C THR A 460 -16.46 13.72 8.10
N GLY A 461 -17.20 14.82 8.15
CA GLY A 461 -16.75 16.15 8.55
C GLY A 461 -15.97 16.94 7.49
N SER A 462 -15.45 16.33 6.42
CA SER A 462 -14.87 17.07 5.29
C SER A 462 -15.19 16.47 3.92
N THR A 463 -15.63 17.33 2.99
CA THR A 463 -15.87 17.01 1.57
C THR A 463 -14.57 16.78 0.78
N HIS A 464 -13.41 16.97 1.42
CA HIS A 464 -12.08 16.79 0.83
C HIS A 464 -11.38 15.50 1.30
N HIS A 465 -12.07 14.62 2.01
CA HIS A 465 -11.63 13.25 2.25
C HIS A 465 -11.94 12.37 1.03
N MET A 466 -10.89 11.96 0.30
CA MET A 466 -11.03 11.31 -0.99
C MET A 466 -10.43 9.91 -1.05
N ILE A 467 -11.19 8.97 -1.62
CA ILE A 467 -10.69 7.69 -2.11
C ILE A 467 -10.31 7.89 -3.58
N GLU A 468 -9.01 7.91 -3.87
CA GLU A 468 -8.51 8.19 -5.21
C GLU A 468 -7.15 7.54 -5.47
N PRO A 469 -7.00 6.72 -6.53
CA PRO A 469 -5.72 6.26 -7.04
C PRO A 469 -4.71 7.39 -7.26
N HIS A 470 -3.49 7.24 -6.73
CA HIS A 470 -2.45 8.26 -6.84
C HIS A 470 -1.37 7.89 -7.84
N GLN A 471 -0.83 8.93 -8.49
CA GLN A 471 0.13 8.86 -9.60
C GLN A 471 -0.42 8.15 -10.86
N ARG A 472 0.30 7.13 -11.36
CA ARG A 472 0.21 6.61 -12.73
C ARG A 472 0.10 5.09 -12.78
N TRP A 473 -0.99 4.70 -13.43
CA TRP A 473 -1.54 3.37 -13.77
C TRP A 473 -1.56 2.32 -12.66
N SER A 474 -2.52 2.43 -11.75
CA SER A 474 -3.00 1.27 -10.97
C SER A 474 -4.12 0.54 -11.73
N THR A 475 -4.45 -0.69 -11.33
CA THR A 475 -5.56 -1.46 -11.93
C THR A 475 -6.32 -2.29 -10.91
N GLY A 476 -7.59 -2.60 -11.18
CA GLY A 476 -8.39 -3.51 -10.35
C GLY A 476 -8.61 -3.01 -8.93
N PHE A 477 -9.21 -1.84 -8.78
CA PHE A 477 -9.56 -1.26 -7.48
C PHE A 477 -11.08 -1.19 -7.31
N LEU A 478 -11.62 -1.87 -6.30
CA LEU A 478 -13.02 -1.81 -5.93
C LEU A 478 -13.19 -0.89 -4.72
N VAL A 479 -14.10 0.07 -4.84
CA VAL A 479 -14.63 0.86 -3.72
C VAL A 479 -16.10 0.53 -3.63
N GLU A 480 -16.53 -0.06 -2.52
CA GLU A 480 -17.92 -0.45 -2.31
C GLU A 480 -18.44 -0.05 -0.93
N ASN A 481 -19.77 0.11 -0.81
CA ASN A 481 -20.44 0.41 0.46
C ASN A 481 -19.76 1.54 1.23
N SER A 482 -19.30 2.56 0.50
CA SER A 482 -18.45 3.61 1.06
C SER A 482 -19.16 4.96 0.96
N HIS A 483 -19.05 5.73 2.04
CA HIS A 483 -19.76 6.99 2.28
C HIS A 483 -18.72 8.05 2.68
N VAL A 484 -18.26 8.85 1.71
CA VAL A 484 -17.06 9.71 1.87
C VAL A 484 -17.20 11.06 1.17
N GLY A 485 -16.25 11.97 1.41
CA GLY A 485 -16.20 13.24 0.68
C GLY A 485 -16.11 13.06 -0.84
N GLN A 486 -15.14 12.29 -1.34
CA GLN A 486 -14.98 12.06 -2.78
C GLN A 486 -14.54 10.65 -3.14
N ILE A 487 -15.01 10.13 -4.28
CA ILE A 487 -14.49 8.91 -4.90
C ILE A 487 -14.13 9.20 -6.37
N ASN A 488 -12.86 9.04 -6.73
CA ASN A 488 -12.35 9.47 -8.03
C ASN A 488 -11.54 8.38 -8.74
N LEU A 489 -12.07 7.84 -9.84
CA LEU A 489 -11.38 6.96 -10.79
C LEU A 489 -11.15 7.72 -12.11
N LYS A 490 -10.05 8.48 -12.21
CA LYS A 490 -9.90 9.50 -13.26
C LYS A 490 -8.50 9.65 -13.85
N ASN A 491 -8.44 10.42 -14.94
CA ASN A 491 -7.22 11.00 -15.46
C ASN A 491 -6.82 12.23 -14.64
N ARG A 492 -5.66 12.17 -13.97
CA ARG A 492 -5.09 13.28 -13.18
C ARG A 492 -4.25 14.24 -14.05
N GLY A 493 -4.18 14.02 -15.36
CA GLY A 493 -3.56 14.92 -16.34
C GLY A 493 -2.13 15.31 -15.98
N ILE A 494 -1.89 16.62 -15.89
CA ILE A 494 -0.58 17.21 -15.63
C ILE A 494 -0.26 17.43 -14.14
N MET A 495 -1.06 16.87 -13.22
CA MET A 495 -0.74 16.88 -11.79
C MET A 495 0.62 16.20 -11.55
N GLY A 496 1.32 16.62 -10.50
CA GLY A 496 2.63 16.06 -10.15
C GLY A 496 3.67 16.28 -11.25
N THR A 497 4.18 15.22 -11.87
CA THR A 497 5.10 15.28 -13.03
C THR A 497 4.51 14.67 -14.30
N GLY A 498 3.17 14.66 -14.39
CA GLY A 498 2.41 13.93 -15.42
C GLY A 498 1.80 12.65 -14.85
N HIS A 499 0.84 12.80 -13.95
CA HIS A 499 0.14 11.63 -13.40
C HIS A 499 -0.71 10.90 -14.44
N GLY A 500 -1.28 11.61 -15.42
CA GLY A 500 -2.07 11.02 -16.51
C GLY A 500 -3.19 10.11 -16.00
N TRP A 501 -3.46 9.01 -16.71
CA TRP A 501 -4.38 7.99 -16.23
C TRP A 501 -3.85 7.35 -14.95
N ALA A 502 -4.57 7.58 -13.84
CA ALA A 502 -4.21 7.04 -12.54
C ALA A 502 -4.68 5.59 -12.36
N ILE A 503 -5.77 5.21 -13.03
CA ILE A 503 -6.37 3.88 -12.91
C ILE A 503 -7.09 3.41 -14.18
N GLY A 504 -7.09 2.10 -14.40
CA GLY A 504 -8.04 1.38 -15.24
C GLY A 504 -8.68 0.19 -14.50
N ASN A 505 -9.81 -0.32 -15.00
CA ASN A 505 -10.50 -1.49 -14.47
C ASN A 505 -10.88 -1.37 -12.98
N GLY A 506 -11.17 -0.15 -12.52
CA GLY A 506 -11.70 0.13 -11.20
C GLY A 506 -13.23 0.14 -11.17
N VAL A 507 -13.82 -0.10 -10.00
CA VAL A 507 -15.26 -0.19 -9.81
C VAL A 507 -15.66 0.62 -8.58
N ILE A 508 -16.67 1.48 -8.72
CA ILE A 508 -17.43 2.05 -7.60
C ILE A 508 -18.76 1.32 -7.56
N TRP A 509 -19.09 0.73 -6.41
CA TRP A 509 -20.28 -0.10 -6.21
C TRP A 509 -21.04 0.35 -4.96
N ASN A 510 -22.37 0.55 -5.05
CA ASN A 510 -23.23 0.84 -3.90
C ASN A 510 -22.63 1.86 -2.91
N SER A 511 -22.14 2.99 -3.42
CA SER A 511 -21.43 4.00 -2.63
C SER A 511 -22.05 5.37 -2.83
N SER A 512 -21.86 6.26 -1.86
CA SER A 512 -22.23 7.66 -2.01
C SER A 512 -21.11 8.61 -1.59
N ALA A 513 -21.04 9.76 -2.27
CA ALA A 513 -20.02 10.75 -1.99
C ALA A 513 -20.47 12.14 -2.44
N THR A 514 -19.98 13.19 -1.78
CA THR A 514 -20.26 14.58 -2.22
C THR A 514 -19.69 14.90 -3.60
N LYS A 515 -18.74 14.08 -4.07
CA LYS A 515 -18.24 14.13 -5.45
C LYS A 515 -17.79 12.76 -5.95
N MET A 516 -18.25 12.40 -7.15
CA MET A 516 -17.74 11.23 -7.86
C MET A 516 -17.21 11.58 -9.25
N THR A 517 -16.01 11.11 -9.58
CA THR A 517 -15.45 11.21 -10.94
C THR A 517 -15.11 9.82 -11.44
N VAL A 518 -15.74 9.37 -12.53
CA VAL A 518 -15.41 8.10 -13.20
C VAL A 518 -15.14 8.37 -14.67
N GLN A 519 -13.91 8.14 -15.11
CA GLN A 519 -13.47 8.33 -16.49
C GLN A 519 -12.84 7.06 -17.02
N ASN A 520 -13.08 6.76 -18.29
CA ASN A 520 -12.56 5.56 -18.93
C ASN A 520 -11.26 5.87 -19.70
N PRO A 521 -10.15 5.20 -19.37
CA PRO A 521 -8.97 5.20 -20.22
C PRO A 521 -9.29 4.60 -21.60
N PRO A 522 -8.62 4.97 -22.70
CA PRO A 522 -8.97 4.47 -24.03
C PRO A 522 -8.98 2.94 -24.19
N MET A 523 -8.19 2.23 -23.39
CA MET A 523 -8.00 0.78 -23.49
C MET A 523 -8.50 -0.01 -22.25
N SER A 524 -9.28 0.62 -21.38
CA SER A 524 -9.73 0.05 -20.11
C SER A 524 -11.00 0.73 -19.65
N GLN A 525 -11.77 0.10 -18.77
CA GLN A 525 -13.05 0.64 -18.36
C GLN A 525 -13.15 0.69 -16.85
N ASN A 526 -13.49 1.87 -16.33
CA ASN A 526 -13.89 2.04 -14.95
C ASN A 526 -15.42 2.01 -14.88
N PHE A 527 -15.97 1.48 -13.79
CA PHE A 527 -17.41 1.31 -13.62
C PHE A 527 -17.93 2.08 -12.42
N LYS A 528 -19.17 2.54 -12.53
CA LYS A 528 -19.99 3.05 -11.44
C LYS A 528 -21.33 2.31 -11.48
N VAL A 529 -21.65 1.59 -10.42
CA VAL A 529 -22.89 0.81 -10.32
C VAL A 529 -23.57 1.15 -9.00
N ASN A 530 -24.88 1.41 -9.04
CA ASN A 530 -25.71 1.72 -7.87
C ASN A 530 -25.09 2.78 -6.94
N SER A 531 -24.42 3.80 -7.49
CA SER A 531 -23.69 4.79 -6.71
C SER A 531 -24.09 6.22 -7.09
N GLU A 532 -24.23 7.06 -6.08
CA GLU A 532 -24.83 8.38 -6.18
C GLU A 532 -23.96 9.50 -5.62
N VAL A 533 -24.20 10.72 -6.12
CA VAL A 533 -23.60 11.94 -5.58
C VAL A 533 -24.63 12.57 -4.67
N VAL A 534 -24.27 12.83 -3.42
CA VAL A 534 -25.13 13.42 -2.37
C VAL A 534 -24.71 14.87 -2.08
N GLU A 535 -25.61 15.69 -1.54
CA GLU A 535 -25.31 17.10 -1.26
C GLU A 535 -24.45 17.25 0.00
N ASP A 536 -24.77 16.49 1.05
CA ASP A 536 -24.05 16.48 2.33
C ASP A 536 -23.87 15.06 2.91
N PHE A 537 -23.47 15.00 4.18
CA PHE A 537 -23.24 13.75 4.91
C PHE A 537 -24.48 13.24 5.66
N GLU A 538 -25.59 13.99 5.69
CA GLU A 538 -26.83 13.59 6.37
C GLU A 538 -27.75 12.77 5.46
N ASP A 539 -27.59 12.89 4.14
CA ASP A 539 -28.30 12.13 3.11
C ASP A 539 -27.83 10.67 2.95
N PHE A 540 -26.98 10.15 3.84
CA PHE A 540 -26.57 8.74 3.81
C PHE A 540 -27.71 7.82 4.23
N GLN A 541 -28.53 7.39 3.26
CA GLN A 541 -29.42 6.26 3.42
C GLN A 541 -28.67 4.98 2.98
N PRO A 542 -28.44 4.00 3.86
CA PRO A 542 -28.03 2.68 3.40
C PRO A 542 -29.07 2.17 2.39
N ALA A 543 -28.61 1.52 1.32
CA ALA A 543 -29.50 1.03 0.27
C ALA A 543 -30.69 0.26 0.87
N ASN A 544 -31.90 0.48 0.33
CA ASN A 544 -33.12 -0.20 0.76
C ASN A 544 -32.90 -1.73 0.83
N GLU A 545 -33.33 -2.34 1.93
CA GLU A 545 -33.24 -3.78 2.25
C GLU A 545 -33.83 -4.73 1.17
N ASP A 546 -34.56 -4.20 0.18
CA ASP A 546 -35.25 -4.96 -0.86
C ASP A 546 -34.46 -5.17 -2.17
N GLN A 547 -33.22 -4.65 -2.32
CA GLN A 547 -32.38 -4.94 -3.49
C GLN A 547 -31.24 -5.92 -3.16
N LEU A 548 -31.41 -7.17 -3.62
CA LEU A 548 -30.42 -8.24 -3.49
C LEU A 548 -29.01 -7.82 -3.93
N VAL A 549 -28.11 -7.91 -2.94
CA VAL A 549 -26.63 -7.90 -2.91
C VAL A 549 -25.95 -6.53 -2.73
N ASP A 550 -25.82 -6.13 -1.46
CA ASP A 550 -25.14 -4.89 -1.04
C ASP A 550 -23.64 -4.87 -1.36
N SER A 551 -22.96 -6.02 -1.41
CA SER A 551 -21.50 -6.10 -1.61
C SER A 551 -21.13 -6.98 -2.80
N LEU A 552 -20.46 -6.39 -3.80
CA LEU A 552 -19.87 -7.11 -4.92
C LEU A 552 -18.71 -8.00 -4.45
N TYR A 553 -17.89 -7.53 -3.52
CA TYR A 553 -16.80 -8.33 -2.95
C TYR A 553 -17.36 -9.57 -2.23
N GLN A 554 -18.38 -9.41 -1.39
CA GLN A 554 -19.03 -10.51 -0.67
C GLN A 554 -19.72 -11.49 -1.63
N LEU A 555 -20.33 -10.99 -2.71
CA LEU A 555 -20.92 -11.84 -3.74
C LEU A 555 -19.86 -12.73 -4.39
N GLN A 556 -18.80 -12.12 -4.90
CA GLN A 556 -17.70 -12.84 -5.55
C GLN A 556 -17.05 -13.83 -4.57
N LEU A 557 -16.90 -13.43 -3.31
CA LEU A 557 -16.36 -14.30 -2.26
C LEU A 557 -17.30 -15.47 -1.96
N SER A 558 -18.60 -15.23 -1.84
CA SER A 558 -19.60 -16.27 -1.59
C SER A 558 -19.68 -17.28 -2.73
N LEU A 559 -19.56 -16.81 -3.97
CA LEU A 559 -19.48 -17.69 -5.16
C LEU A 559 -18.20 -18.55 -5.15
N ARG A 560 -17.10 -18.03 -4.59
CA ARG A 560 -15.80 -18.71 -4.59
C ARG A 560 -15.61 -19.69 -3.43
N ILE A 561 -16.06 -19.33 -2.23
CA ILE A 561 -15.82 -20.12 -1.00
C ILE A 561 -17.09 -20.55 -0.26
N GLY A 562 -18.28 -20.19 -0.74
CA GLY A 562 -19.57 -20.42 -0.08
C GLY A 562 -19.98 -19.26 0.83
N ALA A 563 -21.29 -19.00 0.94
CA ALA A 563 -21.83 -17.85 1.67
C ALA A 563 -21.51 -17.86 3.18
N GLU A 564 -21.59 -19.02 3.84
CA GLU A 564 -21.25 -19.16 5.26
C GLU A 564 -19.79 -18.84 5.53
N ALA A 565 -18.89 -19.36 4.69
CA ALA A 565 -17.46 -19.12 4.79
C ALA A 565 -17.13 -17.65 4.49
N ALA A 566 -17.78 -17.05 3.50
CA ALA A 566 -17.66 -15.63 3.18
C ALA A 566 -18.10 -14.77 4.36
N ALA A 567 -19.22 -15.09 5.02
CA ALA A 567 -19.73 -14.32 6.17
C ALA A 567 -18.70 -14.22 7.32
N LEU A 568 -17.90 -15.28 7.55
CA LEU A 568 -16.85 -15.25 8.57
C LEU A 568 -15.76 -14.20 8.29
N VAL A 569 -15.44 -13.93 7.02
CA VAL A 569 -14.46 -12.89 6.63
C VAL A 569 -14.95 -11.50 7.02
N PHE A 570 -16.26 -11.28 7.03
CA PHE A 570 -16.87 -10.01 7.40
C PHE A 570 -17.21 -9.88 8.89
N GLN A 571 -17.05 -10.93 9.69
CA GLN A 571 -17.43 -10.89 11.10
C GLN A 571 -16.56 -9.89 11.89
N ALA A 572 -17.20 -8.96 12.60
CA ALA A 572 -16.52 -8.04 13.50
C ALA A 572 -16.12 -8.73 14.81
N LEU A 573 -14.98 -8.35 15.40
CA LEU A 573 -14.60 -8.83 16.74
C LEU A 573 -15.67 -8.45 17.78
N GLY A 574 -16.12 -9.42 18.58
CA GLY A 574 -17.11 -9.20 19.65
C GLY A 574 -18.57 -9.45 19.24
N SER A 575 -18.85 -9.71 17.96
CA SER A 575 -20.20 -10.05 17.48
C SER A 575 -20.56 -11.51 17.79
N SER A 576 -20.95 -11.81 19.04
CA SER A 576 -21.95 -12.85 19.29
C SER A 576 -23.33 -12.22 19.08
N LEU A 577 -24.15 -12.76 18.17
CA LEU A 577 -25.55 -12.40 17.87
C LEU A 577 -26.20 -11.43 18.88
N ALA A 578 -25.88 -10.14 18.76
CA ALA A 578 -26.46 -9.03 19.48
C ALA A 578 -26.09 -7.77 18.70
N GLU A 579 -27.06 -6.87 18.59
CA GLU A 579 -27.20 -5.77 17.63
C GLU A 579 -25.98 -4.84 17.46
N PRO A 580 -25.86 -4.15 16.30
CA PRO A 580 -24.78 -3.21 16.06
C PRO A 580 -24.92 -1.98 16.98
N ASP A 581 -23.99 -1.81 17.92
CA ASP A 581 -23.84 -0.56 18.64
C ASP A 581 -23.07 0.44 17.76
N SER A 582 -23.80 1.41 17.20
CA SER A 582 -23.26 2.49 16.37
C SER A 582 -22.55 3.59 17.18
N SER A 583 -22.30 3.40 18.48
CA SER A 583 -21.66 4.40 19.33
C SER A 583 -20.20 4.07 19.65
N MET A 584 -19.29 4.26 18.67
CA MET A 584 -17.86 4.38 18.99
C MET A 584 -17.58 5.70 19.70
N ASN A 585 -17.60 5.69 21.03
CA ASN A 585 -17.18 6.85 21.83
C ASN A 585 -15.65 6.99 21.88
N MET A 586 -15.19 8.22 21.69
CA MET A 586 -13.80 8.66 21.56
C MET A 586 -12.98 8.55 22.86
N VAL A 587 -11.67 8.30 22.75
CA VAL A 587 -10.70 8.67 23.79
C VAL A 587 -10.25 10.10 23.49
N GLN A 588 -10.75 11.07 24.26
CA GLN A 588 -10.22 12.43 24.27
C GLN A 588 -8.85 12.42 24.95
N PRO A 589 -7.76 12.91 24.32
CA PRO A 589 -6.49 13.07 25.01
C PRO A 589 -6.64 14.12 26.12
N ASN A 590 -6.06 13.86 27.31
CA ASN A 590 -5.71 14.95 28.22
C ASN A 590 -4.62 15.78 27.52
N VAL A 591 -5.03 16.88 26.89
CA VAL A 591 -4.11 17.80 26.23
C VAL A 591 -3.46 18.66 27.30
N ASP A 592 -2.22 18.33 27.67
CA ASP A 592 -1.31 19.33 28.23
C ASP A 592 -0.99 20.32 27.10
N VAL A 593 -1.81 21.36 27.01
CA VAL A 593 -1.57 22.50 26.14
C VAL A 593 -0.31 23.18 26.64
N VAL A 594 0.78 23.07 25.88
CA VAL A 594 1.93 23.95 26.06
C VAL A 594 1.43 25.39 25.85
N PRO A 595 1.59 26.31 26.82
CA PRO A 595 1.18 27.69 26.61
C PRO A 595 1.96 28.27 25.43
N GLU A 596 1.27 28.97 24.54
CA GLU A 596 1.91 29.73 23.47
C GLU A 596 3.04 30.62 24.03
N PRO A 597 4.17 30.76 23.33
CA PRO A 597 5.14 31.77 23.72
C PRO A 597 4.48 33.15 23.56
N GLU A 598 4.43 33.93 24.65
CA GLU A 598 3.96 35.31 24.66
C GLU A 598 4.64 36.12 23.53
N VAL A 599 3.89 36.36 22.45
CA VAL A 599 4.28 37.36 21.46
C VAL A 599 3.96 38.71 22.07
N HIS A 600 5.00 39.41 22.55
CA HIS A 600 4.88 40.83 22.91
C HIS A 600 4.49 41.67 21.69
N LEU A 601 3.18 41.86 21.50
CA LEU A 601 2.64 42.91 20.65
C LEU A 601 2.91 44.27 21.30
N LYS A 602 3.91 44.99 20.81
CA LYS A 602 4.03 46.43 21.09
C LYS A 602 2.84 47.15 20.48
N SER A 603 2.04 47.77 21.33
CA SER A 603 0.94 48.64 20.97
C SER A 603 1.45 49.89 20.21
N VAL A 604 1.01 50.04 18.96
CA VAL A 604 1.10 51.33 18.25
C VAL A 604 -0.31 51.92 18.20
N LYS A 605 -0.48 53.06 18.87
CA LYS A 605 -1.72 53.85 18.90
C LYS A 605 -2.07 54.40 17.51
N PRO A 606 -3.35 54.54 17.16
CA PRO A 606 -3.78 55.16 15.91
C PRO A 606 -3.65 56.68 16.00
N ALA A 607 -3.00 57.30 14.99
CA ALA A 607 -3.04 58.74 14.79
C ALA A 607 -4.25 59.07 13.90
N ALA A 608 -5.15 59.89 14.43
CA ALA A 608 -6.23 60.52 13.68
C ALA A 608 -5.71 61.74 12.92
N GLY A 609 -6.16 61.93 11.68
CA GLY A 609 -6.18 63.24 11.02
C GLY A 609 -5.54 63.31 9.64
N GLY A 610 -6.40 63.41 8.61
CA GLY A 610 -6.21 64.31 7.47
C GLY A 610 -5.22 63.90 6.39
N LEU A 611 -5.73 63.29 5.31
CA LEU A 611 -5.60 63.73 3.90
C LEU A 611 -5.93 62.54 2.99
N LEU A 612 -7.22 62.26 2.80
CA LEU A 612 -7.71 61.43 1.70
C LEU A 612 -8.99 62.04 1.10
N SER A 613 -9.05 63.37 1.05
CA SER A 613 -10.06 64.13 0.28
C SER A 613 -9.47 64.95 -0.87
N ASP A 614 -8.13 64.90 -1.07
CA ASP A 614 -7.44 65.69 -2.10
C ASP A 614 -6.87 64.86 -3.28
N ILE A 615 -7.18 63.56 -3.38
CA ILE A 615 -6.71 62.70 -4.49
C ILE A 615 -7.88 62.04 -5.24
N LEU A 616 -9.01 62.74 -5.33
CA LEU A 616 -10.12 62.40 -6.26
C LEU A 616 -10.58 63.63 -7.06
N ARG A 617 -9.64 64.54 -7.34
CA ARG A 617 -9.84 65.70 -8.22
C ARG A 617 -8.62 65.98 -9.10
N ALA A 618 -8.03 64.93 -9.66
CA ALA A 618 -7.16 64.96 -10.84
C ALA A 618 -6.77 63.51 -11.13
N LEU A 619 -7.24 62.98 -12.27
CA LEU A 619 -7.32 61.56 -12.65
C LEU A 619 -8.56 60.85 -12.11
#